data_AF-A0A258U6L7-F1
#
_entry.id   AF-A0A258U6L7-F1
#
_cell.length_a   1.000
_cell.length_b   1.000
_cell.length_c   1.000
_cell.angle_alpha   90.00
_cell.angle_beta   90.00
_cell.angle_gamma   90.00
#
_symmetry.space_group_name_H-M   'P 1'
#
loop_
_entity.id
_entity.type
_entity.pdbx_description
1 polymer ?
#
loop_
_entity_poly.entity_id
_entity_poly.type
_entity_poly.pdbx_seq_one_letter_code
_entity_poly.pdbx_strand_id
1 'polypeptide(L)'
;MHQQQLDAFIDHLWLEDGLSKNTLDSYRADLSAFALWCQTKEKVALYAVTNAHIQHYLAVKFPLSKARSINRLIASLRRFYRHA
;
A
#
# COMPACT_ATOMS: atom_id res chain seq x y z
N MET A 1 1.23 2.26 -15.05
CA MET A 1 2.24 1.24 -14.75
C MET A 1 2.10 0.68 -13.32
N HIS A 2 1.91 1.49 -12.28
CA HIS A 2 1.72 0.97 -10.91
C HIS A 2 0.54 0.01 -10.73
N GLN A 3 -0.56 0.19 -11.48
CA GLN A 3 -1.76 -0.64 -11.34
C GLN A 3 -1.52 -2.14 -11.57
N GLN A 4 -0.73 -2.50 -12.59
CA GLN A 4 -0.43 -3.91 -12.88
C GLN A 4 0.37 -4.59 -11.77
N GLN A 5 1.28 -3.85 -11.12
CA GLN A 5 2.07 -4.37 -9.99
C GLN A 5 1.18 -4.62 -8.77
N LEU A 6 0.25 -3.70 -8.50
CA LEU A 6 -0.71 -3.86 -7.41
C LEU A 6 -1.66 -5.03 -7.68
N ASP A 7 -2.17 -5.17 -8.90
CA ASP A 7 -3.09 -6.26 -9.23
C ASP A 7 -2.40 -7.63 -9.14
N ALA A 8 -1.18 -7.77 -9.67
CA ALA A 8 -0.40 -9.00 -9.52
C ALA A 8 -0.13 -9.35 -8.04
N PHE A 9 0.19 -8.36 -7.21
CA PHE A 9 0.37 -8.56 -5.77
C PHE A 9 -0.93 -9.00 -5.08
N ILE A 10 -2.06 -8.38 -5.42
CA ILE A 10 -3.36 -8.74 -4.84
C ILE A 10 -3.77 -10.15 -5.25
N ASP A 11 -3.55 -10.53 -6.50
CA ASP A 11 -3.83 -11.88 -7.00
C ASP A 11 -2.95 -12.91 -6.29
N HIS A 12 -1.68 -12.61 -6.06
CA HIS A 12 -0.78 -13.44 -5.27
C HIS A 12 -1.27 -13.62 -3.82
N LEU A 13 -1.67 -12.53 -3.14
CA LEU A 13 -2.25 -12.62 -1.79
C LEU A 13 -3.53 -13.45 -1.75
N TRP A 14 -4.34 -13.40 -2.81
CA TRP A 14 -5.53 -14.23 -2.89
C TRP A 14 -5.18 -15.71 -3.02
N LEU A 15 -4.22 -16.05 -3.88
CA LEU A 15 -3.81 -17.43 -4.15
C LEU A 15 -3.07 -18.08 -2.97
N GLU A 16 -2.15 -17.36 -2.32
CA GLU A 16 -1.29 -17.94 -1.27
C GLU A 16 -1.90 -17.86 0.13
N ASP A 17 -2.49 -16.72 0.48
CA ASP A 17 -2.98 -16.47 1.85
C ASP A 17 -4.48 -16.72 2.00
N GLY A 18 -5.23 -16.91 0.90
CA GLY A 18 -6.68 -17.11 0.92
C GLY A 18 -7.45 -15.97 1.59
N LEU A 19 -6.92 -14.74 1.53
CA LEU A 19 -7.54 -13.59 2.21
C LEU A 19 -8.96 -13.32 1.70
N SER A 20 -9.82 -12.88 2.62
CA SER A 20 -11.17 -12.45 2.25
C SER A 20 -11.14 -11.31 1.23
N LYS A 21 -12.15 -11.27 0.35
CA LYS A 21 -12.33 -10.20 -0.64
C LYS A 21 -12.26 -8.80 0.00
N ASN A 22 -12.91 -8.61 1.15
CA ASN A 22 -12.91 -7.31 1.86
C ASN A 22 -11.50 -6.89 2.32
N THR A 23 -10.67 -7.85 2.73
CA THR A 23 -9.28 -7.59 3.09
C THR A 23 -8.46 -7.19 1.87
N LEU A 24 -8.60 -7.93 0.76
CA LEU A 24 -7.91 -7.63 -0.50
C LEU A 24 -8.31 -6.27 -1.07
N ASP A 25 -9.60 -5.95 -1.08
CA ASP A 25 -10.12 -4.66 -1.55
C ASP A 25 -9.59 -3.50 -0.69
N SER A 26 -9.53 -3.70 0.62
CA SER A 26 -8.94 -2.72 1.53
C SER A 26 -7.44 -2.52 1.27
N TYR A 27 -6.70 -3.60 1.03
CA TYR A 27 -5.27 -3.53 0.72
C TYR A 27 -5.03 -2.84 -0.63
N ARG A 28 -5.82 -3.18 -1.66
CA ARG A 28 -5.76 -2.52 -2.97
C ARG A 28 -6.01 -1.02 -2.84
N ALA A 29 -7.02 -0.60 -2.08
CA ALA A 29 -7.32 0.81 -1.86
C ALA A 29 -6.17 1.53 -1.13
N ASP A 30 -5.65 0.93 -0.06
CA ASP A 30 -4.54 1.51 0.72
C ASP A 30 -3.28 1.68 -0.16
N LEU A 31 -2.91 0.65 -0.93
CA LEU A 31 -1.73 0.67 -1.81
C LEU A 31 -1.90 1.59 -3.02
N SER A 32 -3.09 1.65 -3.62
CA SER A 32 -3.37 2.55 -4.74
C SER A 32 -3.28 4.02 -4.32
N ALA A 33 -3.81 4.35 -3.13
CA ALA A 33 -3.71 5.69 -2.58
C ALA A 33 -2.26 6.08 -2.28
N PHE A 34 -1.45 5.14 -1.79
CA PHE A 34 -0.02 5.36 -1.58
C PHE A 34 0.73 5.55 -2.90
N ALA A 35 0.50 4.69 -3.89
CA ALA A 35 1.14 4.77 -5.21
C ALA A 35 0.87 6.11 -5.90
N LEU A 36 -0.38 6.60 -5.83
CA LEU A 36 -0.75 7.89 -6.36
C LEU A 36 -0.03 9.04 -5.62
N TRP A 37 0.07 8.94 -4.30
CA TRP A 37 0.78 9.94 -3.50
C TRP A 37 2.28 9.98 -3.83
N CYS A 38 2.94 8.82 -3.94
CA CYS A 38 4.35 8.73 -4.35
C CYS A 38 4.58 9.36 -5.73
N GLN A 39 3.69 9.10 -6.70
CA GLN A 39 3.80 9.68 -8.03
C GLN A 39 3.62 11.20 -8.02
N THR A 40 2.65 11.70 -7.26
CA THR A 40 2.22 13.11 -7.33
C THR A 40 2.98 14.05 -6.39
N LYS A 41 3.39 13.57 -5.21
CA LYS A 41 4.04 14.36 -4.17
C LYS A 41 5.55 14.14 -4.13
N GLU A 42 5.97 12.88 -4.07
CA GLU A 42 7.40 12.52 -3.99
C GLU A 42 8.07 12.39 -5.37
N LYS A 43 7.27 12.30 -6.44
CA LYS A 43 7.72 12.04 -7.82
C LYS A 43 8.62 10.80 -7.93
N VAL A 44 8.29 9.76 -7.15
CA VAL A 44 9.04 8.50 -7.09
C VAL A 44 8.17 7.33 -7.55
N ALA A 45 8.78 6.38 -8.24
CA ALA A 45 8.13 5.12 -8.60
C ALA A 45 8.02 4.20 -7.37
N LEU A 46 7.01 3.32 -7.34
CA LEU A 46 6.77 2.41 -6.20
C LEU A 46 8.01 1.58 -5.80
N TYR A 47 8.77 1.09 -6.78
CA TYR A 47 9.97 0.27 -6.56
C TYR A 47 11.21 1.08 -6.12
N ALA A 48 11.15 2.41 -6.19
CA ALA A 48 12.19 3.31 -5.70
C ALA A 48 11.81 4.00 -4.37
N VAL A 49 10.72 3.57 -3.75
CA VAL A 49 10.27 4.10 -2.45
C VAL A 49 11.28 3.76 -1.37
N THR A 50 11.66 4.76 -0.58
CA THR A 50 12.53 4.62 0.59
C THR A 50 11.72 4.63 1.87
N ASN A 51 12.36 4.28 2.99
CA ASN A 51 11.73 4.40 4.31
C ASN A 51 11.26 5.84 4.60
N ALA A 52 12.02 6.86 4.17
CA ALA A 52 11.66 8.25 4.37
C ALA A 52 10.32 8.62 3.68
N HIS A 53 10.11 8.16 2.45
CA HIS A 53 8.83 8.37 1.75
C HIS A 53 7.66 7.70 2.49
N ILE A 54 7.87 6.49 3.03
CA ILE A 54 6.85 5.77 3.82
C ILE A 54 6.52 6.55 5.10
N GLN A 55 7.54 6.99 5.86
CA GLN A 55 7.34 7.77 7.08
C GLN A 55 6.62 9.09 6.80
N HIS A 56 6.97 9.78 5.72
CA HIS A 56 6.31 11.02 5.33
C HIS A 56 4.83 10.78 4.99
N TYR A 57 4.52 9.73 4.24
CA TYR A 57 3.13 9.38 3.95
C TYR A 57 2.34 9.06 5.23
N LEU A 58 2.92 8.25 6.13
CA LEU A 58 2.28 7.92 7.39
C LEU A 58 2.03 9.18 8.23
N ALA A 59 2.99 10.10 8.33
CA ALA A 59 2.84 11.36 9.05
C ALA A 59 1.66 12.20 8.52
N VAL A 60 1.43 12.21 7.20
CA VAL A 60 0.27 12.87 6.57
C VAL A 60 -1.04 12.14 6.88
N LYS A 61 -1.03 10.80 6.90
CA LYS A 61 -2.26 9.98 7.06
C LYS A 61 -2.70 9.83 8.51
N PHE A 62 -1.76 9.76 9.45
CA PHE A 62 -2.02 9.58 10.88
C PHE A 62 -3.07 10.54 11.46
N PRO A 63 -2.96 11.87 11.29
CA PRO A 63 -3.93 12.81 11.86
C PRO A 63 -5.32 12.74 11.21
N LEU A 64 -5.43 12.15 10.01
CA LEU A 64 -6.67 12.09 9.24
C LEU A 64 -7.39 10.74 9.34
N SER A 65 -6.80 9.77 10.05
CA SER A 65 -7.24 8.37 9.98
C SER A 65 -7.41 7.76 11.37
N LYS A 66 -8.38 6.85 11.50
CA LYS A 66 -8.52 6.03 12.70
C LYS A 66 -7.35 5.04 12.81
N ALA A 67 -6.97 4.68 14.04
CA ALA A 67 -5.88 3.74 14.32
C ALA A 67 -6.01 2.41 13.54
N ARG A 68 -7.23 1.86 13.43
CA ARG A 68 -7.49 0.63 12.67
C ARG A 68 -7.12 0.76 11.19
N SER A 69 -7.39 1.90 10.57
CA SER A 69 -7.07 2.16 9.17
C SER A 69 -5.56 2.30 8.98
N ILE A 70 -4.87 2.98 9.90
CA ILE A 70 -3.40 3.11 9.85
C ILE A 70 -2.72 1.75 10.02
N ASN A 71 -3.15 0.94 10.98
CA ASN A 71 -2.60 -0.41 11.18
C ASN A 71 -2.77 -1.27 9.94
N ARG A 72 -3.93 -1.16 9.27
CA ARG A 72 -4.17 -1.86 8.01
C ARG A 72 -3.27 -1.34 6.89
N LEU A 73 -3.15 -0.03 6.71
CA LEU A 73 -2.23 0.58 5.75
C LEU A 73 -0.79 0.09 5.96
N ILE A 74 -0.30 0.08 7.20
CA ILE A 74 1.04 -0.42 7.55
C ILE A 74 1.17 -1.90 7.19
N ALA A 75 0.16 -2.72 7.47
CA ALA A 75 0.16 -4.14 7.11
C ALA A 75 0.20 -4.33 5.58
N SER A 76 -0.61 -3.57 4.84
CA SER A 76 -0.63 -3.58 3.36
C SER A 76 0.74 -3.21 2.80
N LEU A 77 1.36 -2.12 3.26
CA LEU A 77 2.69 -1.68 2.82
C LEU A 77 3.78 -2.70 3.15
N ARG A 78 3.78 -3.24 4.38
CA ARG A 78 4.76 -4.25 4.81
C ARG A 78 4.67 -5.52 3.98
N ARG A 79 3.46 -5.94 3.60
CA ARG A 79 3.27 -7.10 2.73
C ARG A 79 3.72 -6.78 1.31
N PHE A 80 3.30 -5.65 0.75
CA PHE A 80 3.72 -5.25 -0.60
C PHE A 80 5.24 -5.24 -0.75
N TYR A 81 5.98 -4.54 0.12
CA TYR A 81 7.45 -4.45 0.03
C TYR A 81 8.21 -5.70 0.49
N ARG A 82 7.51 -6.72 0.98
CA ARG A 82 8.12 -8.04 1.25
C ARG A 82 8.06 -8.95 0.02
N HIS A 83 7.02 -8.80 -0.81
CA HIS A 83 6.75 -9.64 -1.97
C HIS A 83 7.10 -8.97 -3.32
N ALA A 84 7.38 -7.66 -3.32
CA ALA A 84 7.73 -6.88 -4.51
C ALA A 84 9.22 -6.91 -4.85
#